data_AF-A0AAV4GQ45-F1
#
_entry.id   AF-A0AAV4GQ45-F1
#
_cell.length_a   1.000
_cell.length_b   1.000
_cell.length_c   1.000
_cell.angle_alpha   90.00
_cell.angle_beta   90.00
_cell.angle_gamma   90.00
#
_symmetry.space_group_name_H-M   'P 1'
#
loop_
_entity.id
_entity.type
_entity.pdbx_description
1 polymer ?
#
loop_
_entity_poly.entity_id
_entity_poly.type
_entity_poly.pdbx_seq_one_letter_code
_entity_poly.pdbx_strand_id
1 'polypeptide(L)'
;MRLNIFPEREPNVNGSGSWSFYNADIASGTAPGSHAKCVHTPLDQGLLEPYLLFVHERLTDEEFLQRCESRSMQNANESLHNCIWLKVPEAQVLFTEKG
;
A
#
# COMPACT_ATOMS: atom_id res chain seq x y z
N MET A 1 4.61 21.13 8.56
CA MET A 1 3.49 20.40 9.20
C MET A 1 3.49 19.00 8.62
N ARG A 2 4.09 18.02 9.30
CA ARG A 2 4.00 16.61 8.88
C ARG A 2 2.69 16.08 9.43
N LEU A 3 1.80 15.65 8.54
CA LEU A 3 0.62 14.88 8.91
C LEU A 3 1.12 13.49 9.31
N ASN A 4 1.28 13.26 10.63
CA ASN A 4 1.58 11.95 11.20
C ASN A 4 0.33 11.07 11.07
N ILE A 5 0.08 10.52 9.88
CA ILE A 5 -1.09 9.67 9.62
C ILE A 5 -0.78 8.18 9.94
N PHE A 6 0.50 7.78 10.05
CA PHE A 6 0.87 6.40 10.35
C PHE A 6 2.05 6.32 11.33
N PRO A 7 2.02 5.46 12.35
CA PRO A 7 3.15 5.26 13.26
C PRO A 7 4.29 4.54 12.53
N GLU A 8 5.53 4.90 12.86
CA GLU A 8 6.81 4.45 12.25
C GLU A 8 7.15 2.96 12.48
N ARG A 9 6.17 2.08 12.67
CA ARG A 9 6.39 0.64 12.87
C ARG A 9 5.85 -0.10 11.65
N GLU A 10 6.66 -0.95 11.02
CA GLU A 10 6.13 -1.88 10.02
C GLU A 10 4.95 -2.63 10.65
N PRO A 11 3.73 -2.51 10.10
CA PRO A 11 2.59 -3.17 10.68
C PRO A 11 2.82 -4.67 10.51
N ASN A 12 2.88 -5.39 11.64
CA ASN A 12 2.89 -6.84 11.58
C ASN A 12 1.63 -7.29 10.84
N VAL A 13 1.82 -7.78 9.61
CA VAL A 13 0.71 -8.06 8.70
C VAL A 13 -0.07 -9.28 9.20
N ASN A 14 0.59 -10.20 9.93
CA ASN A 14 0.05 -11.49 10.34
C ASN A 14 0.44 -11.85 11.78
N GLY A 15 -0.53 -12.15 12.64
CA GLY A 15 -0.28 -12.58 14.02
C GLY A 15 -1.19 -11.88 15.03
N SER A 16 -1.19 -12.37 16.26
CA SER A 16 -2.04 -11.83 17.34
C SER A 16 -1.72 -10.37 17.70
N GLY A 17 -0.53 -9.87 17.32
CA GLY A 17 -0.13 -8.47 17.42
C GLY A 17 -0.33 -7.65 16.14
N SER A 18 -1.15 -8.12 15.19
CA SER A 18 -1.42 -7.38 13.95
C SER A 18 -2.20 -6.09 14.22
N TRP A 19 -1.92 -5.05 13.44
CA TRP A 19 -2.71 -3.81 13.46
C TRP A 19 -4.13 -4.02 12.91
N SER A 20 -4.31 -4.99 12.01
CA SER A 20 -5.63 -5.39 11.54
C SER A 20 -6.31 -6.26 12.60
N PHE A 21 -7.39 -5.77 13.21
CA PHE A 21 -8.16 -6.53 14.20
C PHE A 21 -8.60 -7.89 13.64
N TYR A 22 -8.95 -7.94 12.35
CA TYR A 22 -9.35 -9.16 11.66
C TYR A 22 -8.23 -10.20 11.64
N ASN A 23 -7.01 -9.78 11.29
CA ASN A 23 -5.85 -10.68 11.27
C ASN A 23 -5.40 -11.07 12.67
N ALA A 24 -5.52 -10.17 13.64
CA ALA A 24 -5.24 -10.44 15.04
C ALA A 24 -6.19 -11.49 15.62
N ASP A 25 -7.48 -11.39 15.30
CA ASP A 25 -8.50 -12.35 15.73
C ASP A 25 -8.27 -13.74 15.11
N ILE A 26 -8.03 -13.80 13.78
CA ILE A 26 -7.70 -15.06 13.10
C ILE A 26 -6.48 -15.73 13.73
N ALA A 27 -5.41 -14.95 13.97
CA ALA A 27 -4.19 -15.48 14.55
C ALA A 27 -4.33 -15.89 16.02
N SER A 28 -5.29 -15.31 16.74
CA SER A 28 -5.61 -15.67 18.12
C SER A 28 -6.62 -16.82 18.23
N GLY A 29 -7.12 -17.31 17.09
CA GLY A 29 -8.14 -18.36 17.04
C GLY A 29 -9.54 -17.90 17.44
N THR A 30 -9.79 -16.58 17.46
CA THR A 30 -11.08 -15.99 17.76
C THR A 30 -11.83 -15.68 16.47
N ALA A 31 -13.17 -15.73 16.53
CA ALA A 31 -13.99 -15.31 15.40
C ALA A 31 -13.85 -13.78 15.20
N PRO A 32 -13.49 -13.31 14.00
CA PRO A 32 -13.25 -11.89 13.78
C PRO A 32 -14.47 -11.02 14.08
N GLY A 33 -14.22 -9.85 14.68
CA GLY A 33 -15.25 -8.83 14.88
C GLY A 33 -15.93 -8.38 13.59
N SER A 34 -17.14 -7.82 13.71
CA SER A 34 -17.82 -7.22 12.55
C SER A 34 -17.10 -5.96 12.11
N HIS A 35 -16.72 -5.88 10.83
CA HIS A 35 -16.11 -4.67 10.23
C HIS A 35 -16.97 -3.42 10.44
N ALA A 36 -18.31 -3.55 10.42
CA ALA A 36 -19.22 -2.42 10.67
C ALA A 36 -19.08 -1.81 12.08
N LYS A 37 -18.56 -2.59 13.05
CA LYS A 37 -18.40 -2.17 14.45
C LYS A 37 -16.95 -1.90 14.84
N CYS A 38 -16.01 -2.60 14.21
CA CYS A 38 -14.59 -2.56 14.55
C CYS A 38 -13.79 -1.56 13.70
N VAL A 39 -14.37 -1.04 12.61
CA VAL A 39 -13.77 0.07 11.87
C VAL A 39 -13.91 1.34 12.70
N HIS A 40 -12.77 1.87 13.14
CA HIS A 40 -12.70 3.05 14.01
C HIS A 40 -13.28 4.31 13.34
N THR A 41 -13.11 4.42 12.02
CA THR A 41 -13.61 5.55 11.23
C THR A 41 -14.43 5.00 10.07
N PRO A 42 -15.76 4.82 10.24
CA PRO A 42 -16.61 4.33 9.17
C PRO A 42 -16.62 5.34 8.02
N LEU A 43 -16.49 4.83 6.79
CA LEU A 43 -16.56 5.66 5.60
C LEU A 43 -18.04 5.95 5.28
N ASP A 44 -18.38 7.21 5.07
CA ASP A 44 -19.68 7.60 4.54
C ASP A 44 -19.71 7.29 3.05
N GLN A 45 -20.45 6.24 2.68
CA GLN A 45 -20.50 5.75 1.32
C GLN A 45 -21.12 6.76 0.34
N GLY A 46 -22.10 7.55 0.79
CA GLY A 46 -22.74 8.58 -0.05
C GLY A 46 -21.83 9.78 -0.32
N LEU A 47 -20.92 10.08 0.61
CA LEU A 47 -19.87 11.08 0.40
C LEU A 47 -18.70 10.49 -0.40
N LEU A 48 -18.34 9.23 -0.17
CA LEU A 48 -17.15 8.61 -0.75
C LEU A 48 -17.34 8.31 -2.24
N GLU A 49 -18.50 7.78 -2.63
CA GLU A 49 -18.77 7.33 -4.00
C GLU A 49 -18.52 8.43 -5.06
N PRO A 50 -19.00 9.68 -4.91
CA PRO A 50 -18.72 10.76 -5.87
C PRO A 50 -17.24 11.08 -6.07
N TYR A 51 -16.42 10.97 -5.02
CA TYR A 51 -14.99 11.31 -5.08
C TYR A 51 -14.11 10.11 -5.46
N LEU A 52 -14.51 8.90 -5.03
CA LEU A 52 -13.73 7.70 -5.24
C LEU A 52 -13.98 7.07 -6.60
N LEU A 53 -15.20 7.21 -7.16
CA LEU A 53 -15.55 6.66 -8.46
C LEU A 53 -14.65 7.20 -9.56
N PHE A 54 -14.45 8.52 -9.63
CA PHE A 54 -13.58 9.13 -10.63
C PHE A 54 -12.12 8.67 -10.51
N VAL A 55 -11.62 8.52 -9.28
CA VAL A 55 -10.27 8.01 -9.04
C VAL A 55 -10.18 6.54 -9.46
N HIS A 56 -11.18 5.73 -9.11
CA HIS A 56 -11.27 4.34 -9.49
C HIS A 56 -11.28 4.18 -11.02
N GLU A 57 -12.18 4.87 -11.72
CA GLU A 57 -12.29 4.84 -13.19
C GLU A 57 -10.96 5.15 -13.87
N ARG A 58 -10.24 6.18 -13.41
CA ARG A 58 -8.92 6.55 -13.95
C ARG A 58 -7.86 5.51 -13.67
N LEU A 59 -7.87 4.88 -12.50
CA LEU A 59 -6.87 3.88 -12.12
C LEU A 59 -7.15 2.51 -12.75
N THR A 60 -8.40 2.25 -13.15
CA THR A 60 -8.79 1.03 -13.88
C THR A 60 -8.77 1.20 -15.40
N ASP A 61 -8.41 2.38 -15.91
CA ASP A 61 -8.30 2.62 -17.34
C ASP A 61 -7.15 1.80 -17.94
N GLU A 62 -7.46 0.93 -18.90
CA GLU A 62 -6.49 -0.02 -19.48
C GLU A 62 -5.34 0.70 -20.20
N GLU A 63 -5.63 1.82 -20.88
CA GLU A 63 -4.60 2.61 -21.57
C GLU A 63 -3.64 3.24 -20.55
N PHE A 64 -4.18 3.82 -19.47
CA PHE A 64 -3.40 4.34 -18.36
C PHE A 64 -2.52 3.27 -17.71
N LEU A 65 -3.05 2.06 -17.49
CA LEU A 65 -2.31 0.94 -16.94
C LEU A 65 -1.18 0.47 -17.87
N GLN A 66 -1.46 0.31 -19.18
CA GLN A 66 -0.44 -0.04 -20.17
C GLN A 66 0.67 1.01 -20.26
N ARG A 67 0.35 2.29 -20.06
CA ARG A 67 1.32 3.38 -19.99
C ARG A 67 2.19 3.31 -18.73
N CYS A 68 1.61 2.96 -17.59
CA CYS A 68 2.36 2.68 -16.36
C CYS A 68 3.32 1.50 -16.54
N GLU A 69 2.86 0.39 -17.12
CA GLU A 69 3.67 -0.81 -17.36
C GLU A 69 4.81 -0.55 -18.35
N SER A 70 4.54 0.23 -19.40
CA SER A 70 5.56 0.66 -20.37
C SER A 70 6.54 1.71 -19.83
N ARG A 71 6.37 2.14 -18.57
CA ARG A 71 7.21 3.16 -17.89
C ARG A 71 7.20 4.51 -18.60
N SER A 72 6.21 4.76 -19.47
CA SER A 72 6.12 5.94 -20.32
C SER A 72 5.62 7.19 -19.58
N MET A 73 5.16 7.03 -18.33
CA MET A 73 4.67 8.13 -17.48
C MET A 73 5.59 8.51 -16.32
N GLN A 74 6.71 7.81 -16.14
CA GLN A 74 7.70 8.22 -15.14
C GLN A 74 8.35 9.52 -15.58
N ASN A 75 8.59 10.44 -14.63
CA ASN A 75 9.33 11.65 -14.95
C ASN A 75 10.72 11.29 -15.50
N ALA A 76 11.34 12.15 -16.30
CA ALA A 76 12.60 11.84 -16.96
C ALA A 76 13.71 11.38 -16.00
N ASN A 77 13.71 11.86 -14.75
CA ASN A 77 14.68 11.45 -13.74
C ASN A 77 14.40 10.03 -13.22
N GLU A 78 13.15 9.66 -12.99
CA GLU A 78 12.75 8.31 -12.57
C GLU A 78 13.03 7.27 -13.66
N SER A 79 12.72 7.61 -14.91
CA SER A 79 13.04 6.76 -16.07
C SER A 79 14.55 6.55 -16.22
N LEU A 80 15.37 7.59 -16.04
CA LEU A 80 16.83 7.48 -16.06
C LEU A 80 17.34 6.63 -14.90
N HIS A 81 16.80 6.84 -13.69
CA HIS A 81 17.20 6.11 -12.50
C HIS A 81 16.97 4.59 -12.67
N ASN A 82 15.84 4.20 -13.24
CA ASN A 82 15.51 2.80 -13.54
C ASN A 82 16.50 2.18 -14.55
N CYS A 83 16.84 2.90 -15.62
CA CYS A 83 17.83 2.47 -16.60
C CYS A 83 19.23 2.29 -16.01
N ILE A 84 19.61 3.12 -15.03
CA ILE A 84 20.88 3.00 -14.32
C ILE A 84 20.86 1.75 -13.44
N TRP A 85 19.81 1.54 -12.64
CA TRP A 85 19.70 0.35 -11.76
C TRP A 85 19.71 -0.97 -12.52
N LEU A 86 19.09 -1.04 -13.70
CA LEU A 86 19.13 -2.24 -14.55
C LEU A 86 20.52 -2.57 -15.10
N LYS A 87 21.43 -1.58 -15.19
CA LYS A 87 22.79 -1.75 -15.68
C LYS A 87 23.80 -2.03 -14.56
N VAL A 88 23.42 -1.80 -13.31
CA VAL A 88 24.24 -2.15 -12.16
C VAL A 88 24.12 -3.66 -11.96
N PRO A 89 25.23 -4.43 -11.99
CA PRO A 89 25.21 -5.83 -11.60
C PRO A 89 24.60 -5.93 -10.21
N GLU A 90 23.69 -6.87 -9.98
CA GLU A 90 23.04 -7.09 -8.69
C GLU A 90 24.11 -7.34 -7.63
N ALA A 91 24.63 -6.28 -7.04
CA ALA A 91 25.40 -6.37 -5.82
C ALA A 91 24.38 -6.85 -4.81
N GLN A 92 24.51 -8.11 -4.40
CA GLN A 92 23.74 -8.68 -3.31
C GLN A 92 23.73 -7.65 -2.18
N VAL A 93 22.61 -6.95 -2.02
CA VAL A 93 22.38 -6.10 -0.87
C VAL A 93 22.13 -7.08 0.26
N LEU A 94 23.22 -7.60 0.82
CA LEU A 94 23.20 -8.32 2.07
C LEU A 94 22.74 -7.29 3.10
N PHE A 95 21.45 -7.33 3.42
CA PHE A 95 20.92 -6.73 4.63
C PHE A 95 21.64 -7.41 5.79
N THR A 96 22.78 -6.86 6.18
CA THR A 96 23.41 -7.22 7.45
C THR A 96 22.58 -6.52 8.51
N GLU A 97 21.69 -7.29 9.14
CA GLU A 97 21.11 -6.92 10.42
C GLU A 97 22.27 -6.65 11.38
N LYS A 98 22.57 -5.37 11.64
CA LYS A 98 23.37 -4.99 12.79
C LYS A 98 22.43 -5.00 14.00
N GLY A 99 22.61 -6.00 14.85
CA GLY A 99 22.09 -6.03 16.21
C GLY A 99 22.75 -5.00 17.12
#